data_AF-A0A6P7TGB1-F1
#
_entry.id   AF-A0A6P7TGB1-F1
#
_cell.length_a   1.000
_cell.length_b   1.000
_cell.length_c   1.000
_cell.angle_alpha   90.00
_cell.angle_beta   90.00
_cell.angle_gamma   90.00
#
_symmetry.space_group_name_H-M   'P 1'
#
loop_
_entity.id
_entity.type
_entity.pdbx_description
1 polymer ?
#
loop_
_entity_poly.entity_id
_entity_poly.type
_entity_poly.pdbx_seq_one_letter_code
_entity_poly.pdbx_strand_id
1 'polypeptide(L)'
;MDLSANIDGNVQSKLQSSGFVLQVDELTGISNKAQLLTFIRFIGGNQIINQFFCCEEMPLTTRGQHILDTLSAYLKKWNLSWNSCVGICTNGAPSMIGSIKGFVSLIQQQNPNIIRTHCFLHREVLVSKTIPVEQVLNPSY
;
A
#
# COMPACT_ATOMS: atom_id res chain seq x y z
N MET A 1 -15.15 -15.72 -22.03
CA MET A 1 -13.71 -15.53 -22.30
C MET A 1 -13.33 -14.26 -21.56
N ASP A 2 -12.73 -14.42 -20.39
CA ASP A 2 -12.64 -13.39 -19.36
C ASP A 2 -11.43 -12.49 -19.63
N LEU A 3 -11.67 -11.24 -19.99
CA LEU A 3 -10.63 -10.25 -20.26
C LEU A 3 -9.79 -9.95 -19.00
N SER A 4 -10.36 -10.14 -17.80
CA SER A 4 -9.64 -9.94 -16.53
C SER A 4 -8.54 -10.99 -16.31
N ALA A 5 -8.86 -12.27 -16.53
CA ALA A 5 -7.92 -13.38 -16.34
C ALA A 5 -6.68 -13.27 -17.26
N ASN A 6 -6.84 -12.73 -18.47
CA ASN A 6 -5.75 -12.55 -19.43
C ASN A 6 -4.82 -11.38 -19.09
N ILE A 7 -5.36 -10.33 -18.46
CA ILE A 7 -4.57 -9.19 -17.98
C ILE A 7 -3.77 -9.62 -16.75
N ASP A 8 -4.41 -10.34 -15.83
CA ASP A 8 -3.80 -10.80 -14.58
C ASP A 8 -2.64 -11.77 -14.85
N GLY A 9 -2.80 -12.75 -15.76
CA GLY A 9 -1.73 -13.70 -16.09
C GLY A 9 -0.49 -13.06 -16.75
N ASN A 10 -0.69 -12.08 -17.63
CA ASN A 10 0.41 -11.35 -18.28
C ASN A 10 1.13 -10.39 -17.32
N VAL A 11 0.40 -9.80 -16.37
CA VAL A 11 0.97 -8.96 -15.31
C VAL A 11 1.73 -9.80 -14.30
N GLN A 12 1.20 -10.96 -13.94
CA GLN A 12 1.79 -11.90 -12.99
C GLN A 12 3.16 -12.42 -13.46
N SER A 13 3.29 -12.81 -14.72
CA SER A 13 4.58 -13.29 -15.26
C SER A 13 5.67 -12.21 -15.27
N LYS A 14 5.31 -10.93 -15.46
CA LYS A 14 6.25 -9.78 -15.39
C LYS A 14 6.64 -9.42 -13.95
N LEU A 15 5.71 -9.60 -13.01
CA LEU A 15 5.95 -9.39 -11.58
C LEU A 15 6.88 -10.44 -10.97
N GLN A 16 6.95 -11.64 -11.55
CA GLN A 16 7.83 -12.70 -11.05
C GLN A 16 9.31 -12.50 -11.42
N SER A 17 9.59 -11.74 -12.48
CA SER A 17 10.95 -11.48 -12.96
C SER A 17 11.54 -10.14 -12.49
N SER A 18 10.78 -9.34 -11.73
CA SER A 18 11.20 -8.03 -11.23
C SER A 18 10.76 -7.80 -9.78
N GLY A 19 11.44 -6.91 -9.07
CA GLY A 19 10.98 -6.46 -7.75
C GLY A 19 9.74 -5.58 -7.86
N PHE A 20 8.89 -5.59 -6.83
CA PHE A 20 7.68 -4.76 -6.78
C PHE A 20 7.58 -3.93 -5.49
N VAL A 21 6.76 -2.89 -5.53
CA VAL A 21 6.44 -2.01 -4.40
C VAL A 21 4.95 -2.06 -4.15
N LEU A 22 4.54 -2.09 -2.87
CA LEU A 22 3.13 -1.95 -2.49
C LEU A 22 2.85 -0.56 -1.96
N GLN A 23 1.76 0.04 -2.41
CA GLN A 23 1.18 1.23 -1.78
C GLN A 23 -0.07 0.81 -1.05
N VAL A 24 -0.05 0.94 0.28
CA VAL A 24 -1.07 0.42 1.20
C VAL A 24 -1.69 1.61 1.93
N ASP A 25 -2.99 1.77 1.79
CA ASP A 25 -3.76 2.84 2.41
C ASP A 25 -4.94 2.27 3.20
N GLU A 26 -5.25 2.89 4.34
CA GLU A 26 -6.39 2.55 5.18
C GLU A 26 -7.36 3.73 5.14
N LEU A 27 -8.50 3.52 4.50
CA LEU A 27 -9.56 4.50 4.36
C LEU A 27 -10.63 4.23 5.42
N THR A 28 -10.89 5.19 6.30
CA THR A 28 -12.05 5.16 7.19
C THR A 28 -13.25 5.81 6.50
N GLY A 29 -14.24 5.01 6.12
CA GLY A 29 -15.49 5.49 5.54
C GLY A 29 -16.49 5.98 6.59
N ILE A 30 -17.62 6.54 6.11
CA ILE A 30 -18.74 7.05 6.92
C ILE A 30 -19.42 5.94 7.76
N SER A 31 -19.20 4.67 7.41
CA SER A 31 -19.83 3.50 8.05
C SER A 31 -19.08 2.95 9.28
N ASN A 32 -18.13 3.69 9.87
CA ASN A 32 -17.25 3.23 10.95
C ASN A 32 -16.40 1.99 10.63
N LYS A 33 -16.30 1.58 9.37
CA LYS A 33 -15.44 0.48 8.95
C LYS A 33 -14.23 0.99 8.17
N ALA A 34 -13.07 0.45 8.48
CA ALA A 34 -11.85 0.73 7.74
C ALA A 34 -11.79 -0.14 6.48
N GLN A 35 -11.29 0.40 5.38
CA GLN A 35 -11.04 -0.32 4.14
C GLN A 35 -9.55 -0.26 3.82
N LEU A 36 -8.94 -1.41 3.57
CA LEU A 36 -7.56 -1.53 3.14
C LEU A 36 -7.51 -1.49 1.61
N LEU A 37 -7.02 -0.39 1.06
CA LEU A 37 -6.82 -0.21 -0.37
C LEU A 37 -5.33 -0.38 -0.69
N THR A 38 -5.00 -1.29 -1.61
CA THR A 38 -3.61 -1.55 -2.01
C THR A 38 -3.43 -1.54 -3.51
N PHE A 39 -2.33 -0.92 -3.95
CA PHE A 39 -1.83 -0.97 -5.32
C PHE A 39 -0.46 -1.63 -5.35
N ILE A 40 -0.16 -2.33 -6.44
CA ILE A 40 1.15 -2.90 -6.72
C ILE A 40 1.81 -2.13 -7.87
N ARG A 41 3.07 -1.74 -7.66
CA ARG A 41 3.90 -1.00 -8.62
C ARG A 41 5.11 -1.83 -8.99
N PHE A 42 5.40 -1.96 -10.27
CA PHE A 42 6.54 -2.72 -10.77
C PHE A 42 7.00 -2.20 -12.13
N ILE A 43 8.15 -2.66 -12.61
CA ILE A 43 8.67 -2.31 -13.93
C ILE A 43 8.31 -3.43 -14.90
N GLY A 44 7.51 -3.10 -15.92
CA GLY A 44 7.16 -4.01 -17.01
C GLY A 44 7.78 -3.56 -18.32
N GLY A 45 8.88 -4.18 -18.73
CA GLY A 45 9.68 -3.67 -19.85
C GLY A 45 10.33 -2.33 -19.48
N ASN A 46 10.06 -1.26 -20.25
CA ASN A 46 10.58 0.08 -19.98
C ASN A 46 9.55 1.02 -19.33
N GLN A 47 8.47 0.47 -18.76
CA GLN A 47 7.38 1.26 -18.18
C GLN A 47 7.17 0.91 -16.70
N ILE A 48 6.86 1.93 -15.91
CA ILE A 48 6.37 1.76 -14.54
C ILE A 48 4.87 1.47 -14.63
N ILE A 49 4.46 0.31 -14.13
CA ILE A 49 3.07 -0.12 -14.11
C ILE A 49 2.56 0.01 -12.69
N ASN A 50 1.40 0.67 -12.53
CA ASN A 50 0.62 0.72 -11.30
C ASN A 50 -0.67 -0.06 -11.52
N GLN A 51 -0.88 -1.12 -10.74
CA GLN A 51 -2.04 -1.98 -10.87
C GLN A 51 -2.79 -2.03 -9.53
N PHE A 52 -4.12 -2.00 -9.61
CA PHE A 52 -4.97 -2.27 -8.45
C PHE A 52 -4.69 -3.69 -7.94
N PHE A 53 -4.47 -3.83 -6.64
CA PHE A 53 -4.09 -5.11 -6.04
C PHE A 53 -5.20 -5.69 -5.16
N CYS A 54 -5.69 -4.91 -4.19
CA CYS A 54 -6.82 -5.33 -3.38
C CYS A 54 -7.57 -4.14 -2.77
N CYS A 55 -8.84 -4.38 -2.42
CA CYS A 55 -9.64 -3.53 -1.55
C CYS A 55 -10.41 -4.46 -0.61
N GLU A 56 -10.12 -4.40 0.68
CA GLU A 56 -10.70 -5.30 1.69
C GLU A 56 -11.26 -4.52 2.87
N GLU A 57 -12.43 -4.94 3.37
CA GLU A 57 -12.98 -4.40 4.60
C GLU A 57 -12.19 -4.93 5.80
N MET A 58 -11.68 -4.01 6.62
CA MET A 58 -10.93 -4.34 7.82
C MET A 58 -11.83 -4.27 9.06
N PRO A 59 -11.57 -5.11 10.09
CA PRO A 59 -12.23 -5.00 11.37
C PRO A 59 -12.06 -3.59 11.98
N LEU A 60 -13.02 -3.16 12.81
CA LEU A 60 -12.99 -1.88 13.56
C LEU A 60 -11.65 -1.61 14.27
N THR A 61 -10.97 -2.67 14.73
CA THR A 61 -9.61 -2.57 15.29
C THR A 61 -8.61 -3.21 14.34
N THR A 62 -8.23 -2.45 13.31
CA THR A 62 -7.18 -2.85 12.37
C THR A 62 -5.85 -2.99 13.10
N ARG A 63 -5.28 -4.19 13.05
CA ARG A 63 -3.94 -4.50 13.57
C ARG A 63 -3.01 -4.74 12.39
N GLY A 64 -1.73 -4.42 12.56
CA GLY A 64 -0.72 -4.68 11.52
C GLY A 64 -0.68 -6.14 11.07
N GLN A 65 -0.97 -7.08 11.98
CA GLN A 65 -1.09 -8.50 11.64
C GLN A 65 -2.23 -8.79 10.66
N HIS A 66 -3.41 -8.17 10.84
CA HIS A 66 -4.52 -8.38 9.90
C HIS A 66 -4.16 -7.87 8.50
N ILE A 67 -3.48 -6.73 8.40
CA ILE A 67 -3.00 -6.19 7.11
C ILE A 67 -2.01 -7.16 6.48
N LEU A 68 -1.07 -7.69 7.26
CA LEU A 68 -0.09 -8.67 6.80
C LEU A 68 -0.75 -9.94 6.27
N ASP A 69 -1.68 -10.51 7.04
CA ASP A 69 -2.34 -11.77 6.67
C ASP A 69 -3.16 -11.60 5.38
N THR A 70 -3.92 -10.50 5.28
CA THR A 70 -4.69 -10.14 4.07
C THR A 70 -3.77 -10.02 2.86
N LEU A 71 -2.72 -9.18 2.93
CA LEU A 71 -1.83 -8.96 1.79
C LEU A 71 -1.00 -10.20 1.45
N SER A 72 -0.62 -11.02 2.43
CA SER A 72 0.06 -12.30 2.19
C SER A 72 -0.84 -13.28 1.41
N ALA A 73 -2.14 -13.32 1.73
CA ALA A 73 -3.09 -14.14 0.98
C ALA A 73 -3.22 -13.66 -0.48
N TYR A 74 -3.24 -12.34 -0.71
CA TYR A 74 -3.27 -11.79 -2.06
C TYR A 74 -1.98 -12.05 -2.83
N LEU A 75 -0.80 -11.85 -2.22
CA LEU A 75 0.49 -12.16 -2.86
C LEU A 75 0.56 -13.63 -3.24
N LYS A 76 0.11 -14.53 -2.36
CA LYS A 76 0.03 -15.97 -2.66
C LYS A 76 -0.87 -16.27 -3.85
N LYS A 77 -2.06 -15.65 -3.95
CA LYS A 77 -2.95 -15.79 -5.13
C LYS A 77 -2.25 -15.35 -6.42
N TRP A 78 -1.40 -14.33 -6.33
CA TRP A 78 -0.61 -13.81 -7.45
C TRP A 78 0.73 -14.55 -7.63
N ASN A 79 0.99 -15.66 -6.92
CA ASN A 79 2.28 -16.36 -6.91
C ASN A 79 3.48 -15.42 -6.72
N LEU A 80 3.33 -14.45 -5.81
CA LEU A 80 4.35 -13.51 -5.38
C LEU A 80 4.76 -13.81 -3.94
N SER A 81 5.95 -13.33 -3.59
CA SER A 81 6.54 -13.46 -2.25
C SER A 81 6.95 -12.10 -1.71
N TRP A 82 6.92 -11.96 -0.40
CA TRP A 82 7.48 -10.80 0.31
C TRP A 82 8.98 -10.59 0.02
N ASN A 83 9.71 -11.64 -0.36
CA ASN A 83 11.11 -11.54 -0.75
C ASN A 83 11.32 -10.72 -2.04
N SER A 84 10.31 -10.68 -2.92
CA SER A 84 10.34 -9.88 -4.15
C SER A 84 9.77 -8.47 -3.96
N CYS A 85 9.19 -8.18 -2.79
CA CYS A 85 8.77 -6.84 -2.41
C CYS A 85 10.01 -6.03 -2.01
N VAL A 86 10.31 -4.96 -2.75
CA VAL A 86 11.46 -4.09 -2.49
C VAL A 86 11.09 -2.84 -1.70
N GLY A 87 9.80 -2.51 -1.64
CA GLY A 87 9.35 -1.34 -0.90
C GLY A 87 7.87 -1.33 -0.55
N ILE A 88 7.53 -0.59 0.49
CA ILE A 88 6.17 -0.37 0.96
C ILE A 88 5.96 1.12 1.21
N CYS A 89 4.88 1.68 0.66
CA CYS A 89 4.41 3.03 0.93
C CYS A 89 3.13 2.96 1.76
N THR A 90 3.09 3.64 2.90
CA THR A 90 1.92 3.64 3.81
C THR A 90 1.44 5.05 4.15
N ASN A 91 0.19 5.18 4.60
CA ASN A 91 -0.36 6.45 5.10
C ASN A 91 0.10 6.84 6.52
N GLY A 92 1.01 6.05 7.12
CA GLY A 92 1.54 6.31 8.46
C GLY A 92 0.60 5.99 9.62
N ALA A 93 -0.54 5.34 9.40
CA ALA A 93 -1.41 4.92 10.48
C ALA A 93 -0.67 4.03 11.51
N PRO A 94 -0.99 4.10 12.81
CA PRO A 94 -0.33 3.28 13.84
C PRO A 94 -0.37 1.77 13.57
N SER A 95 -1.47 1.29 12.96
CA SER A 95 -1.64 -0.09 12.48
C SER A 95 -0.56 -0.49 11.46
N MET A 96 -0.05 0.48 10.69
CA MET A 96 0.93 0.26 9.63
C MET A 96 2.38 0.44 10.10
N ILE A 97 2.68 1.50 10.85
CA ILE A 97 4.07 1.90 11.20
C ILE A 97 4.49 1.61 12.65
N GLY A 98 3.62 1.02 13.47
CA GLY A 98 3.95 0.69 14.86
C GLY A 98 5.20 -0.19 14.96
N SER A 99 6.14 0.18 15.84
CA SER A 99 7.48 -0.41 15.89
C SER A 99 7.53 -1.92 16.20
N ILE A 100 6.55 -2.43 16.94
CA ILE A 100 6.49 -3.84 17.38
C ILE A 100 5.45 -4.63 16.58
N LYS A 101 4.23 -4.08 16.44
CA LYS A 101 3.07 -4.76 15.87
C LYS A 101 2.51 -4.09 14.62
N GLY A 102 3.20 -3.09 14.08
CA GLY A 102 2.84 -2.44 12.83
C GLY A 102 3.12 -3.35 11.65
N PHE A 103 2.27 -3.29 10.64
CA PHE A 103 2.40 -4.07 9.40
C PHE A 103 3.82 -4.05 8.81
N VAL A 104 4.41 -2.86 8.66
CA VAL A 104 5.75 -2.70 8.08
C VAL A 104 6.81 -3.36 8.97
N SER A 105 6.73 -3.17 10.29
CA SER A 105 7.67 -3.78 11.23
C SER A 105 7.59 -5.31 11.24
N LEU A 106 6.39 -5.88 11.07
CA LEU A 106 6.21 -7.33 10.97
C LEU A 106 6.82 -7.88 9.67
N ILE A 107 6.64 -7.19 8.55
CA ILE A 107 7.25 -7.62 7.27
C ILE A 107 8.78 -7.50 7.31
N GLN A 108 9.32 -6.46 7.94
CA GLN A 108 10.77 -6.30 8.06
C GLN A 108 11.44 -7.44 8.84
N GLN A 109 10.69 -8.20 9.65
CA GLN A 109 11.20 -9.44 10.25
C GLN A 109 11.35 -10.58 9.24
N GLN A 110 10.58 -10.58 8.14
CA GLN A 110 10.63 -11.57 7.06
C GLN A 110 11.58 -11.13 5.93
N ASN A 111 11.53 -9.85 5.55
CA ASN A 111 12.40 -9.23 4.56
C ASN A 111 12.99 -7.92 5.12
N PRO A 112 14.18 -7.99 5.76
CA PRO A 112 14.83 -6.83 6.39
C PRO A 112 15.21 -5.71 5.42
N ASN A 113 15.30 -6.00 4.12
CA ASN A 113 15.77 -5.06 3.10
C ASN A 113 14.64 -4.20 2.51
N ILE A 114 13.38 -4.39 2.94
CA ILE A 114 12.26 -3.58 2.44
C ILE A 114 12.43 -2.11 2.82
N ILE A 115 12.35 -1.27 1.79
CA ILE A 115 12.34 0.18 1.94
C ILE A 115 10.93 0.62 2.33
N ARG A 116 10.79 1.25 3.49
CA ARG A 116 9.52 1.88 3.89
C ARG A 116 9.50 3.35 3.50
N THR A 117 8.38 3.80 2.95
CA THR A 117 8.11 5.20 2.63
C THR A 117 6.74 5.61 3.17
N HIS A 118 6.56 6.91 3.38
CA HIS A 118 5.28 7.47 3.78
C HIS A 118 4.63 8.14 2.57
N CYS A 119 3.32 7.98 2.41
CA CYS A 119 2.57 8.61 1.33
C CYS A 119 2.63 10.14 1.47
N PHE A 120 3.11 10.82 0.43
CA PHE A 120 3.26 12.28 0.42
C PHE A 120 1.91 13.01 0.41
N LEU A 121 0.92 12.48 -0.33
CA LEU A 121 -0.41 13.07 -0.45
C LEU A 121 -1.15 13.17 0.90
N HIS A 122 -0.98 12.17 1.76
CA HIS A 122 -1.51 12.22 3.12
C HIS A 122 -0.88 13.35 3.94
N ARG A 123 0.39 13.66 3.71
CA ARG A 123 1.10 14.74 4.41
C ARG A 123 0.59 16.12 3.98
N GLU A 124 0.32 16.32 2.69
CA GLU A 124 -0.26 17.58 2.18
C GLU A 124 -1.68 17.81 2.69
N VAL A 125 -2.52 16.78 2.73
CA VAL A 125 -3.87 16.86 3.30
C VAL A 125 -3.84 17.16 4.80
N LEU A 126 -2.85 16.64 5.55
CA LEU A 126 -2.69 16.96 6.97
C LEU A 126 -2.18 18.39 7.20
N VAL A 127 -1.22 18.84 6.39
CA VAL A 127 -0.66 20.20 6.48
C VAL A 127 -1.70 21.26 6.07
N SER A 128 -2.50 21.01 5.04
CA SER A 128 -3.59 21.91 4.67
C SER A 128 -4.70 22.00 5.72
N LYS A 129 -4.87 20.99 6.58
CA LYS A 129 -5.79 21.04 7.73
C LYS A 129 -5.24 21.83 8.92
N THR A 130 -3.94 22.02 9.01
CA THR A 130 -3.30 22.77 10.10
C THR A 130 -2.94 24.21 9.72
N ILE A 131 -2.95 24.54 8.43
CA ILE A 131 -2.78 25.91 7.95
C ILE A 131 -4.16 26.60 7.88
N PRO A 132 -4.36 27.77 8.52
CA PRO A 132 -5.57 28.57 8.32
C PRO A 132 -5.78 28.88 6.84
N VAL A 133 -7.01 28.75 6.34
CA VAL A 133 -7.38 28.90 4.91
C VAL A 133 -6.82 30.19 4.28
N GLU A 134 -6.66 31.25 5.08
CA GLU A 134 -6.12 32.55 4.67
C GLU A 134 -4.65 32.50 4.19
N GLN A 135 -3.85 31.55 4.64
CA GLN A 135 -2.44 31.40 4.22
C GLN A 135 -2.25 30.45 3.03
N VAL A 136 -3.27 29.64 2.69
CA VAL A 136 -3.23 28.72 1.53
C VAL A 136 -3.52 29.48 0.23
N LEU A 137 -4.32 30.54 0.29
CA LEU A 137 -4.79 31.28 -0.88
C LEU A 137 -3.95 32.52 -1.24
N ASN A 138 -3.01 32.93 -0.39
CA ASN A 138 -2.09 34.02 -0.67
C ASN A 138 -0.63 33.58 -0.46
N PRO A 139 0.02 32.99 -1.47
CA PRO A 139 1.47 32.95 -1.50
C PRO A 139 1.94 34.38 -1.78
N SER A 140 2.22 35.15 -0.73
CA SER A 140 2.93 36.41 -0.84
C SER A 140 4.34 36.11 -1.36
N TYR A 141 4.56 36.32 -2.66
CA TYR A 141 5.89 36.49 -3.25
C TYR A 141 6.44 37.88 -2.92
#